data_AF-A0A127VIC9-F1
#
_entry.id   AF-A0A127VIC9-F1
#
_cell.length_a   1.000
_cell.length_b   1.000
_cell.length_c   1.000
_cell.angle_alpha   90.00
_cell.angle_beta   90.00
_cell.angle_gamma   90.00
#
_symmetry.space_group_name_H-M   'P 1'
#
loop_
_entity.id
_entity.type
_entity.pdbx_description
1 polymer ?
#
loop_
_entity_poly.entity_id
_entity_poly.type
_entity_poly.pdbx_seq_one_letter_code
_entity_poly.pdbx_strand_id
1 'polypeptide(L)'
;MENGQLESESKERNRILKNFLEEFFDFYTLRKVGFFPKEMKKTDIHGQAKRICEWFSFKTVFEYGVSKIRCHISYADGYRPQHVDVDGELQHEPFITEIGGIYE
;
A
#
# COMPACT_ATOMS: atom_id res chain seq x y z
N MET A 1 24.26 -7.16 -29.80
CA MET A 1 24.41 -6.37 -28.56
C MET A 1 23.08 -6.10 -27.85
N GLU A 2 21.92 -6.42 -28.44
CA GLU A 2 20.58 -6.18 -27.84
C GLU A 2 20.18 -7.10 -26.67
N ASN A 3 20.59 -8.38 -26.67
CA ASN A 3 20.11 -9.34 -25.66
C ASN A 3 20.57 -9.03 -24.22
N GLY A 4 21.76 -8.43 -24.04
CA GLY A 4 22.28 -8.09 -22.71
C GLY A 4 21.56 -6.90 -22.06
N GLN A 5 21.01 -5.99 -22.88
CA GLN A 5 20.36 -4.77 -22.41
C GLN A 5 18.93 -5.08 -21.93
N LEU A 6 18.19 -5.89 -22.69
CA LEU A 6 16.85 -6.39 -22.32
C LEU A 6 16.83 -7.20 -21.02
N GLU A 7 17.84 -8.05 -20.77
CA GLU A 7 17.94 -8.80 -19.51
C GLU A 7 18.21 -7.90 -18.30
N SER A 8 19.02 -6.85 -18.49
CA SER A 8 19.32 -5.89 -17.41
C SER A 8 18.08 -5.10 -16.98
N GLU A 9 17.27 -4.65 -17.94
CA GLU A 9 16.02 -3.93 -17.66
C GLU A 9 14.98 -4.82 -16.96
N SER A 10 14.87 -6.09 -17.36
CA SER A 10 13.97 -7.05 -16.72
C SER A 10 14.35 -7.31 -15.25
N LYS A 11 15.65 -7.49 -14.97
CA LYS A 11 16.16 -7.66 -13.59
C LYS A 11 15.88 -6.42 -12.74
N GLU A 12 16.08 -5.23 -13.30
CA GLU A 12 15.83 -3.98 -12.59
C GLU A 12 14.34 -3.81 -12.26
N ARG A 13 13.44 -4.07 -13.22
CA ARG A 13 11.99 -4.03 -12.98
C ARG A 13 11.55 -4.98 -11.87
N ASN A 14 12.09 -6.20 -11.85
CA ASN A 14 11.79 -7.17 -10.81
C ASN A 14 12.31 -6.73 -9.43
N ARG A 15 13.47 -6.08 -9.38
CA ARG A 15 14.01 -5.49 -8.15
C ARG A 15 13.10 -4.39 -7.61
N ILE A 16 12.70 -3.45 -8.48
CA ILE A 16 11.79 -2.36 -8.11
C ILE A 16 10.47 -2.91 -7.58
N LEU A 17 9.86 -3.86 -8.29
CA LEU A 17 8.61 -4.49 -7.86
C LEU A 17 8.76 -5.19 -6.51
N LYS A 18 9.85 -5.94 -6.31
CA LYS A 18 10.11 -6.60 -5.04
C LYS A 18 10.19 -5.60 -3.89
N ASN A 19 11.00 -4.56 -4.04
CA ASN A 19 11.21 -3.56 -3.00
C ASN A 19 9.88 -2.88 -2.64
N PHE A 20 9.09 -2.51 -3.65
CA PHE A 20 7.77 -1.91 -3.44
C PHE A 20 6.83 -2.81 -2.65
N LEU A 21 6.77 -4.11 -2.97
CA LEU A 21 5.95 -5.06 -2.23
C LEU A 21 6.45 -5.23 -0.79
N GLU A 22 7.76 -5.31 -0.57
CA GLU A 22 8.33 -5.47 0.77
C GLU A 22 8.10 -4.24 1.66
N GLU A 23 8.03 -3.04 1.07
CA GLU A 23 7.79 -1.79 1.78
C GLU A 23 6.32 -1.59 2.16
N PHE A 24 5.39 -1.83 1.22
CA PHE A 24 3.99 -1.46 1.40
C PHE A 24 3.05 -2.62 1.76
N PHE A 25 3.46 -3.88 1.53
CA PHE A 25 2.59 -5.04 1.70
C PHE A 25 3.27 -6.13 2.55
N ASP A 26 3.00 -6.14 3.87
CA ASP A 26 3.50 -7.19 4.76
C ASP A 26 2.92 -8.56 4.41
N PHE A 27 3.72 -9.36 3.70
CA PHE A 27 3.35 -10.70 3.25
C PHE A 27 2.86 -11.61 4.39
N TYR A 28 3.53 -11.63 5.54
CA TYR A 28 3.20 -12.59 6.60
C TYR A 28 1.90 -12.21 7.29
N THR A 29 1.71 -10.92 7.55
CA THR A 29 0.46 -10.40 8.14
C THR A 29 -0.70 -10.59 7.17
N LEU A 30 -0.54 -10.22 5.90
CA LEU A 30 -1.57 -10.38 4.88
C LEU A 30 -1.95 -11.85 4.64
N ARG A 31 -0.96 -12.77 4.65
CA ARG A 31 -1.25 -14.21 4.58
C ARG A 31 -2.00 -14.70 5.82
N LYS A 32 -1.62 -14.24 7.01
CA LYS A 32 -2.26 -14.64 8.28
C LYS A 32 -3.74 -14.24 8.31
N VAL A 33 -4.10 -13.07 7.77
CA VAL A 33 -5.50 -12.61 7.69
C VAL A 33 -6.26 -13.17 6.49
N GLY A 34 -5.65 -14.08 5.70
CA GLY A 34 -6.30 -14.76 4.58
C GLY A 34 -6.34 -13.95 3.28
N PHE A 35 -5.64 -12.82 3.20
CA PHE A 35 -5.56 -12.03 1.96
C PHE A 35 -4.78 -12.78 0.86
N PHE A 36 -3.62 -13.34 1.24
CA PHE A 36 -2.84 -14.24 0.39
C PHE A 36 -3.20 -15.71 0.64
N PRO A 37 -3.33 -16.55 -0.41
CA PRO A 37 -3.52 -17.99 -0.27
C PRO A 37 -2.37 -18.65 0.51
N LYS A 38 -2.65 -19.77 1.19
CA LYS A 38 -1.66 -20.45 2.06
C LYS A 38 -0.46 -20.99 1.27
N GLU A 39 -0.68 -21.32 0.00
CA GLU A 39 0.28 -21.91 -0.93
C GLU A 39 1.21 -20.84 -1.53
N MET A 40 0.79 -19.58 -1.51
CA MET A 40 1.58 -18.46 -2.02
C MET A 40 2.85 -18.30 -1.17
N LYS A 41 3.97 -18.07 -1.85
CA LYS A 41 5.29 -17.89 -1.22
C LYS A 41 5.67 -16.41 -1.22
N LYS A 42 6.44 -15.97 -0.22
CA LYS A 42 7.01 -14.62 -0.18
C LYS A 42 7.87 -14.31 -1.41
N THR A 43 8.48 -15.33 -2.01
CA THR A 43 9.30 -15.19 -3.23
C THR A 43 8.47 -15.05 -4.52
N ASP A 44 7.17 -15.31 -4.47
CA ASP A 44 6.27 -15.16 -5.62
C ASP A 44 5.85 -13.70 -5.77
N ILE A 45 6.79 -12.88 -6.23
CA ILE A 45 6.64 -11.41 -6.34
C ILE A 45 5.50 -11.07 -7.32
N HIS A 46 5.44 -11.75 -8.47
CA HIS A 46 4.42 -11.49 -9.48
C HIS A 46 3.03 -11.98 -9.07
N GLY A 47 2.93 -13.14 -8.39
CA GLY A 47 1.67 -13.62 -7.84
C GLY A 47 1.11 -12.70 -6.76
N GLN A 48 1.96 -12.19 -5.86
CA GLN A 48 1.59 -11.17 -4.88
C GLN A 48 1.07 -9.91 -5.56
N ALA A 49 1.82 -9.37 -6.53
CA ALA A 49 1.43 -8.16 -7.25
C ALA A 49 0.09 -8.33 -7.98
N LYS A 50 -0.10 -9.45 -8.68
CA LYS A 50 -1.36 -9.79 -9.36
C LYS A 50 -2.53 -9.82 -8.39
N ARG A 51 -2.39 -10.50 -7.25
CA ARG A 51 -3.44 -10.59 -6.22
C ARG A 51 -3.83 -9.23 -5.67
N ILE A 52 -2.84 -8.38 -5.40
CA ILE A 52 -3.06 -7.00 -4.94
C ILE A 52 -3.83 -6.21 -6.00
N CYS A 53 -3.38 -6.25 -7.25
CA CYS A 53 -4.07 -5.57 -8.35
C CYS A 53 -5.52 -6.04 -8.50
N GLU A 54 -5.78 -7.34 -8.46
CA GLU A 54 -7.14 -7.90 -8.55
C GLU A 54 -8.03 -7.46 -7.39
N TRP A 55 -7.51 -7.45 -6.17
CA TRP A 55 -8.29 -7.10 -4.98
C TRP A 55 -8.66 -5.62 -4.94
N PHE A 56 -7.71 -4.75 -5.25
CA PHE A 56 -7.91 -3.30 -5.21
C PHE A 56 -8.32 -2.70 -6.57
N SER A 57 -8.48 -3.54 -7.60
CA SER A 57 -8.76 -3.12 -8.98
C SER A 57 -7.72 -2.16 -9.57
N PHE A 58 -6.45 -2.36 -9.22
CA PHE A 58 -5.33 -1.61 -9.80
C PHE A 58 -4.88 -2.20 -11.13
N LYS A 59 -4.40 -1.35 -12.05
CA LYS A 59 -3.70 -1.83 -13.25
C LYS A 59 -2.29 -2.30 -12.92
N THR A 60 -1.62 -1.61 -11.99
CA THR A 60 -0.29 -1.97 -11.48
C THR A 60 -0.23 -1.70 -9.98
N VAL A 61 0.60 -2.43 -9.24
CA VAL A 61 0.74 -2.19 -7.79
C VAL A 61 1.25 -0.80 -7.45
N PHE A 62 1.94 -0.13 -8.36
CA PHE A 62 2.41 1.24 -8.20
C PHE A 62 1.30 2.28 -8.21
N GLU A 63 0.05 1.89 -8.49
CA GLU A 63 -1.11 2.77 -8.28
C GLU A 63 -1.47 2.91 -6.79
N TYR A 64 -0.95 2.01 -5.94
CA TYR A 64 -1.09 2.13 -4.49
C TYR A 64 -0.50 3.46 -4.02
N GLY A 65 -1.33 4.28 -3.37
CA GLY A 65 -0.92 5.59 -2.87
C GLY A 65 -0.74 6.67 -3.95
N VAL A 66 -1.17 6.48 -5.21
CA VAL A 66 -1.19 7.58 -6.20
C VAL A 66 -2.29 8.59 -5.88
N SER A 67 -3.44 8.10 -5.48
CA SER A 67 -4.59 8.96 -5.14
C SER A 67 -4.66 9.18 -3.65
N LYS A 68 -5.00 10.41 -3.26
CA LYS A 68 -5.35 10.76 -1.89
C LYS A 68 -6.57 9.94 -1.47
N ILE A 69 -6.43 9.20 -0.38
CA ILE A 69 -7.52 8.39 0.17
C ILE A 69 -8.23 9.24 1.20
N ARG A 70 -9.55 9.40 1.03
CA ARG A 70 -10.42 9.97 2.05
C ARG A 70 -11.12 8.83 2.78
N CYS A 71 -10.90 8.73 4.08
CA CYS A 71 -11.55 7.72 4.90
C CYS A 71 -12.34 8.35 6.04
N HIS A 72 -13.50 7.77 6.32
CA HIS A 72 -14.29 8.11 7.49
C HIS A 72 -13.73 7.33 8.68
N ILE A 73 -13.32 8.04 9.73
CA ILE A 73 -12.84 7.41 10.97
C ILE A 73 -14.00 7.39 11.95
N SER A 74 -14.32 6.18 12.41
CA SER A 74 -15.29 5.96 13.50
C SER A 74 -14.55 5.45 14.72
N TYR A 75 -14.78 6.07 15.87
CA TYR A 75 -14.14 5.70 17.14
C TYR A 75 -15.01 4.69 17.89
N ALA A 76 -14.44 3.53 18.24
CA ALA A 76 -15.17 2.40 18.80
C ALA A 76 -15.94 2.74 20.10
N ASP A 77 -15.36 3.60 20.93
CA ASP A 77 -15.94 3.98 22.24
C ASP A 77 -16.79 5.26 22.15
N GLY A 78 -17.05 5.78 20.95
CA GLY A 78 -17.75 7.05 20.73
C GLY A 78 -16.97 8.29 21.14
N TYR A 79 -15.78 8.13 21.74
CA TYR A 79 -14.91 9.24 22.12
C TYR A 79 -13.98 9.66 20.98
N ARG A 80 -14.11 10.91 20.55
CA ARG A 80 -13.30 11.52 19.49
C ARG A 80 -12.08 12.20 20.11
N PRO A 81 -10.84 11.74 19.86
CA PRO A 81 -9.63 12.35 20.41
C PRO A 81 -9.53 13.84 20.11
N GLN A 82 -8.91 14.57 21.04
CA GLN A 82 -8.64 16.00 20.89
C GLN A 82 -7.16 16.21 20.56
N HIS A 83 -6.88 17.15 19.67
CA HIS A 83 -5.55 17.62 19.33
C HIS A 83 -5.51 19.15 19.41
N VAL A 84 -4.30 19.71 19.45
CA VAL A 84 -4.08 21.16 19.35
C VAL A 84 -3.82 21.46 17.88
N ASP A 85 -4.60 22.37 17.30
CA ASP A 85 -4.41 22.78 15.91
C ASP A 85 -3.23 23.76 15.73
N VAL A 86 -3.02 24.21 14.49
CA VAL A 86 -1.95 25.17 14.15
C VAL A 86 -2.11 26.53 14.83
N ASP A 87 -3.33 26.86 15.27
CA ASP A 87 -3.68 28.12 15.93
C ASP A 87 -3.62 27.99 17.47
N GLY A 88 -3.31 26.79 18.00
CA GLY A 88 -3.19 26.53 19.43
C GLY A 88 -4.51 26.17 20.11
N GLU A 89 -5.59 25.98 19.35
CA GLU A 89 -6.92 25.68 19.88
C GLU A 89 -7.16 24.17 19.98
N LEU A 90 -7.93 23.77 21.00
CA LEU A 90 -8.24 22.37 21.23
C LEU A 90 -9.38 21.93 20.29
N GLN A 91 -9.07 21.06 19.33
CA GLN A 91 -10.01 20.57 18.33
C GLN A 91 -10.16 19.06 18.38
N HIS A 92 -11.35 18.56 18.04
CA HIS A 92 -11.56 17.13 17.85
C HIS A 92 -11.03 16.67 16.48
N GLU A 93 -10.39 15.50 16.41
CA GLU A 93 -9.84 14.87 15.18
C GLU A 93 -10.88 14.71 14.06
N PRO A 94 -10.70 15.19 12.82
CA PRO A 94 -11.75 15.21 11.79
C PRO A 94 -12.39 13.82 11.53
N PHE A 95 -13.72 13.80 11.30
CA PHE A 95 -14.43 12.56 10.92
C PHE A 95 -13.98 12.02 9.56
N ILE A 96 -13.46 12.89 8.70
CA ILE A 96 -12.89 12.54 7.41
C ILE A 96 -11.42 12.93 7.46
N THR A 97 -10.53 11.95 7.34
CA THR A 97 -9.11 12.20 7.15
C THR A 97 -8.72 12.01 5.70
N GLU A 98 -7.75 12.79 5.25
CA GLU A 98 -7.12 12.63 3.93
C GLU A 98 -5.72 12.07 4.14
N ILE A 99 -5.53 10.82 3.74
CA ILE A 99 -4.20 10.20 3.70
C ILE A 99 -3.58 10.61 2.37
N GLY A 100 -2.46 11.33 2.44
CA GLY A 100 -1.69 11.78 1.29
C GLY A 100 -1.28 10.63 0.38
N GLY A 101 -1.10 10.92 -0.90
CA GLY A 101 -0.46 9.97 -1.79
C GLY A 101 1.00 9.74 -1.38
N ILE A 102 1.55 8.55 -1.68
CA ILE A 102 2.97 8.23 -1.47
C ILE A 102 3.86 8.81 -2.58
N TYR A 103 3.25 9.42 -3.59
CA TYR A 103 3.92 10.11 -4.69
C TYR A 103 3.67 11.60 -4.56
N GLU A 104 4.74 12.40 -4.61
CA GLU A 104 4.71 13.87 -4.66
C GLU A 104 4.50 14.39 -6.08
#